data_AF-A0A2U9PMZ7-F1
#
_entry.id   AF-A0A2U9PMZ7-F1
#
_cell.length_a   1.000
_cell.length_b   1.000
_cell.length_c   1.000
_cell.angle_alpha   90.00
_cell.angle_beta   90.00
_cell.angle_gamma   90.00
#
_symmetry.space_group_name_H-M   'P 1'
#
loop_
_entity.id
_entity.type
_entity.pdbx_description
1 polymer ?
#
loop_
_entity_poly.entity_id
_entity_poly.type
_entity_poly.pdbx_seq_one_letter_code
_entity_poly.pdbx_strand_id
1 'polypeptide(L)'
;MLSSAPSIMCQLAVRGPLRLLWEGPDGEFNPDFGPAKDIPDELQRQYRIAEAQGIPVEWRVAEPKAAEAIERIVEREGYDDLITVTVVPPQ
;
A
#
# COMPACT_ATOMS: atom_id res chain seq x y z
N MET A 1 -15.29 -6.73 24.31
CA MET A 1 -15.35 -5.41 23.65
C MET A 1 -14.11 -5.29 22.78
N LEU A 2 -14.21 -5.59 21.49
CA LEU A 2 -13.09 -5.44 20.55
C LEU A 2 -13.06 -3.97 20.12
N SER A 3 -12.31 -3.15 20.86
CA SER A 3 -12.01 -1.79 20.41
C SER A 3 -11.04 -1.91 19.25
N SER A 4 -11.52 -1.73 18.03
CA SER A 4 -10.65 -1.57 16.86
C SER A 4 -9.68 -0.44 17.17
N ALA A 5 -8.38 -0.71 17.20
CA ALA A 5 -7.38 0.33 17.39
C ALA A 5 -7.58 1.41 16.31
N PRO A 6 -7.45 2.70 16.64
CA PRO A 6 -7.51 3.74 15.62
C PRO A 6 -6.41 3.46 14.60
N SER A 7 -6.76 3.41 13.31
CA SER A 7 -5.82 3.24 12.21
C SER A 7 -6.13 4.28 11.14
N ILE A 8 -5.09 4.83 10.51
CA ILE A 8 -5.24 5.71 9.35
C ILE A 8 -5.56 4.83 8.15
N MET A 9 -6.71 5.04 7.51
CA MET A 9 -7.15 4.24 6.36
C MET A 9 -6.77 4.92 5.05
N CYS A 10 -5.94 4.25 4.25
CA CYS A 10 -5.58 4.65 2.89
C CYS A 10 -6.25 3.71 1.89
N GLN A 11 -6.92 4.27 0.89
CA GLN A 11 -7.59 3.47 -0.14
C GLN A 11 -6.92 3.71 -1.49
N LEU A 12 -6.29 2.66 -2.03
CA LEU A 12 -5.78 2.65 -3.38
C LEU A 12 -6.78 1.95 -4.30
N ALA A 13 -7.57 2.76 -5.00
CA ALA A 13 -8.46 2.29 -6.06
C ALA A 13 -7.77 2.45 -7.41
N VAL A 14 -7.06 1.41 -7.89
CA VAL A 14 -6.61 1.35 -9.29
C VAL A 14 -7.84 1.13 -10.16
N ARG A 15 -8.42 2.21 -10.71
CA ARG A 15 -9.63 2.14 -11.55
C ARG A 15 -9.24 1.74 -12.98
N GLY A 16 -9.79 0.65 -13.49
CA GLY A 16 -9.77 0.30 -14.93
C GLY A 16 -8.54 -0.50 -15.41
N PRO A 17 -8.36 -0.67 -16.74
CA PRO A 17 -7.52 -1.71 -17.38
C PRO A 17 -5.99 -1.51 -17.23
N LEU A 18 -5.55 -0.85 -16.16
CA LEU A 18 -4.18 -0.43 -15.89
C LEU A 18 -3.27 -1.58 -15.40
N ARG A 19 -3.80 -2.80 -15.23
CA ARG A 19 -3.08 -3.99 -14.75
C ARG A 19 -1.74 -4.23 -15.49
N LEU A 20 -1.71 -4.00 -16.79
CA LEU A 20 -0.53 -4.20 -17.64
C LEU A 20 0.48 -3.04 -17.63
N LEU A 21 0.09 -1.87 -17.09
CA LEU A 21 0.93 -0.67 -17.13
C LEU A 21 1.71 -0.45 -15.84
N TRP A 22 1.20 -0.91 -14.69
CA TRP A 22 1.87 -0.75 -13.41
C TRP A 22 2.80 -1.90 -13.05
N GLU A 23 2.67 -3.07 -13.67
CA GLU A 23 3.55 -4.24 -13.42
C GLU A 23 4.79 -4.16 -14.32
N GLY A 24 5.96 -4.10 -13.71
CA GLY A 24 7.26 -4.22 -14.36
C GLY A 24 7.55 -5.67 -14.79
N PRO A 25 8.58 -5.91 -15.62
CA PRO A 25 8.91 -7.25 -16.12
C PRO A 25 9.33 -8.25 -15.03
N ASP A 26 9.70 -7.77 -13.86
CA ASP A 26 10.08 -8.50 -12.64
C ASP A 26 8.91 -8.66 -11.65
N GLY A 27 7.71 -8.16 -11.97
CA GLY A 27 6.56 -8.15 -11.07
C GLY A 27 6.63 -7.06 -10.01
N GLU A 28 7.62 -6.17 -10.06
CA GLU A 28 7.66 -4.95 -9.26
C GLU A 28 6.80 -3.86 -9.89
N PHE A 29 6.64 -2.74 -9.18
CA PHE A 29 6.03 -1.56 -9.75
C PHE A 29 6.85 -1.01 -10.92
N ASN A 30 6.22 -0.92 -12.09
CA ASN A 30 6.74 -0.25 -13.27
C ASN A 30 7.09 1.20 -12.89
N PRO A 31 8.38 1.56 -12.89
CA PRO A 31 8.82 2.87 -12.51
C PRO A 31 8.42 3.92 -13.53
N ASP A 32 7.78 3.61 -14.66
CA ASP A 32 7.22 4.59 -15.61
C ASP A 32 5.73 4.88 -15.38
N PHE A 33 5.06 4.08 -14.56
CA PHE A 33 3.67 4.31 -14.19
C PHE A 33 3.59 5.35 -13.08
N GLY A 34 3.17 6.56 -13.44
CA GLY A 34 3.11 7.72 -12.52
C GLY A 34 2.57 7.41 -11.12
N PRO A 35 1.40 6.78 -10.98
CA PRO A 35 0.85 6.44 -9.67
C PRO A 35 1.67 5.42 -8.86
N ALA A 36 2.52 4.62 -9.51
CA ALA A 36 3.39 3.66 -8.83
C ALA A 36 4.74 4.24 -8.42
N LYS A 37 5.24 5.26 -9.13
CA LYS A 37 6.46 5.99 -8.77
C LYS A 37 6.39 6.56 -7.37
N ASP A 38 5.20 7.03 -6.98
CA ASP A 38 5.01 7.76 -5.71
C ASP A 38 4.66 6.82 -4.54
N ILE A 39 4.40 5.53 -4.79
CA ILE A 39 4.00 4.56 -3.74
C ILE A 39 5.09 4.39 -2.68
N PRO A 40 6.39 4.17 -3.02
CA PRO A 40 7.44 4.04 -2.02
C PRO A 40 7.58 5.30 -1.15
N ASP A 41 7.52 6.48 -1.75
CA ASP A 41 7.64 7.76 -1.03
C ASP A 41 6.44 7.99 -0.09
N GLU A 42 5.22 7.66 -0.54
CA GLU A 42 4.03 7.77 0.29
C GLU A 42 4.05 6.76 1.45
N LEU A 43 4.48 5.51 1.22
CA LEU A 43 4.65 4.51 2.27
C LEU A 43 5.64 4.98 3.34
N GLN A 44 6.82 5.49 2.92
CA GLN A 44 7.80 6.04 3.85
C GLN A 44 7.24 7.22 4.64
N ARG A 45 6.54 8.14 3.97
CA ARG A 45 5.94 9.30 4.61
C ARG A 45 4.91 8.89 5.68
N GLN A 46 4.06 7.93 5.35
CA GLN A 46 3.03 7.44 6.26
C GLN A 46 3.62 6.65 7.43
N TYR A 47 4.65 5.84 7.18
CA TYR A 47 5.37 5.14 8.25
C TYR A 47 5.90 6.12 9.30
N ARG A 48 6.56 7.22 8.87
CA ARG A 48 7.06 8.25 9.80
C ARG A 48 5.95 8.92 10.61
N ILE A 49 4.78 9.13 10.00
CA ILE A 49 3.63 9.71 10.70
C ILE A 49 3.06 8.69 11.70
N ALA A 50 2.94 7.43 11.30
CA ALA A 50 2.47 6.33 12.13
C ALA A 50 3.37 6.13 13.35
N GLU A 51 4.68 6.15 13.15
CA GLU A 51 5.70 6.03 14.19
C GLU A 51 5.61 7.21 15.18
N ALA A 52 5.49 8.44 14.67
CA ALA A 52 5.39 9.63 15.50
C ALA A 52 4.08 9.71 16.32
N GLN A 53 2.99 9.14 15.81
CA GLN A 53 1.66 9.20 16.44
C GLN A 53 1.30 7.93 17.22
N GLY A 54 2.01 6.81 16.99
CA GLY A 54 1.64 5.49 17.49
C GLY A 54 0.32 4.97 16.91
N ILE A 55 -0.04 5.40 15.70
CA ILE A 55 -1.29 5.04 15.02
C ILE A 55 -0.94 4.26 13.75
N PRO A 56 -1.29 2.97 13.66
CA PRO A 56 -1.00 2.17 12.46
C PRO A 56 -1.78 2.64 11.24
N VAL A 57 -1.33 2.23 10.06
CA VAL A 57 -1.89 2.58 8.75
C VAL A 57 -2.37 1.32 8.05
N GLU A 58 -3.60 1.35 7.53
CA GLU A 58 -4.17 0.26 6.72
C GLU A 58 -4.29 0.71 5.25
N TRP A 59 -3.60 0.03 4.34
CA TRP A 59 -3.73 0.19 2.90
C TRP A 59 -4.75 -0.78 2.32
N ARG A 60 -5.92 -0.27 1.93
CA ARG A 60 -6.95 -1.05 1.25
C ARG A 60 -6.77 -0.97 -0.26
N VAL A 61 -6.42 -2.10 -0.86
CA VAL A 61 -6.06 -2.20 -2.28
C VAL A 61 -7.06 -3.11 -3.00
N ALA A 62 -7.64 -2.63 -4.10
CA ALA A 62 -8.66 -3.41 -4.82
C ALA A 62 -8.11 -4.59 -5.63
N GLU A 63 -6.85 -4.50 -6.04
CA GLU A 63 -6.21 -5.42 -6.96
C GLU A 63 -5.20 -6.30 -6.20
N PRO A 64 -5.39 -7.64 -6.14
CA PRO A 64 -4.52 -8.53 -5.34
C PRO A 64 -3.03 -8.41 -5.68
N LYS A 65 -2.69 -8.32 -6.97
CA LYS A 65 -1.29 -8.16 -7.40
C LYS A 65 -0.68 -6.85 -6.92
N ALA A 66 -1.44 -5.76 -6.96
CA ALA A 66 -0.95 -4.46 -6.50
C ALA A 66 -0.76 -4.47 -4.98
N ALA A 67 -1.62 -5.19 -4.26
CA ALA A 67 -1.44 -5.41 -2.82
C ALA A 67 -0.14 -6.16 -2.54
N GLU A 68 0.12 -7.26 -3.25
CA GLU A 68 1.35 -8.05 -3.11
C GLU A 68 2.61 -7.21 -3.40
N ALA A 69 2.59 -6.36 -4.43
CA ALA A 69 3.70 -5.47 -4.72
C ALA A 69 3.93 -4.43 -3.61
N ILE A 70 2.87 -3.90 -3.01
CA ILE A 70 2.96 -2.98 -1.86
C ILE A 70 3.47 -3.73 -0.62
N GLU A 71 2.97 -4.95 -0.36
CA GLU A 71 3.42 -5.80 0.75
C GLU A 71 4.93 -6.06 0.67
N ARG A 72 5.46 -6.37 -0.52
CA ARG A 72 6.91 -6.54 -0.71
C ARG A 72 7.71 -5.28 -0.39
N ILE A 73 7.19 -4.08 -0.71
CA ILE A 73 7.85 -2.83 -0.32
C ILE A 73 7.81 -2.67 1.21
N VAL A 74 6.65 -2.88 1.82
CA VAL A 74 6.46 -2.80 3.29
C VAL A 74 7.42 -3.75 4.01
N GLU A 75 7.51 -5.01 3.57
CA GLU A 75 8.42 -6.01 4.14
C GLU A 75 9.90 -5.66 3.92
N ARG A 76 10.27 -5.22 2.70
CA ARG A 76 11.66 -4.88 2.37
C ARG A 76 12.18 -3.70 3.19
N GLU A 77 11.33 -2.69 3.42
CA GLU A 77 11.69 -1.48 4.16
C GLU A 77 11.46 -1.61 5.67
N GLY A 78 10.84 -2.71 6.13
CA GLY A 78 10.57 -2.97 7.56
C GLY A 78 9.46 -2.11 8.15
N TYR A 79 8.41 -1.83 7.36
CA TYR A 79 7.25 -1.03 7.77
C TYR A 79 6.09 -1.90 8.31
N ASP A 80 6.27 -3.21 8.41
CA ASP A 80 5.25 -4.22 8.71
C ASP A 80 4.71 -4.18 10.15
N ASP A 81 5.39 -3.48 11.05
CA ASP A 81 4.94 -3.22 12.42
C ASP A 81 3.84 -2.14 12.50
N LEU A 82 3.77 -1.24 11.51
CA LEU A 82 2.85 -0.09 11.50
C LEU A 82 2.02 0.05 10.22
N ILE A 83 2.39 -0.58 9.12
CA ILE A 83 1.65 -0.56 7.86
C ILE A 83 1.14 -1.96 7.53
N THR A 84 -0.17 -2.09 7.40
CA THR A 84 -0.83 -3.33 6.95
C THR A 84 -1.49 -3.10 5.60
N VAL A 85 -1.31 -4.04 4.66
CA VAL A 85 -1.98 -4.03 3.36
C VAL A 85 -3.14 -5.02 3.40
N THR A 86 -4.28 -4.67 2.81
CA THR A 86 -5.47 -5.51 2.78
C THR A 86 -6.15 -5.41 1.42
N VAL A 87 -6.41 -6.57 0.81
CA VAL A 87 -7.16 -6.63 -0.44
C VAL A 87 -8.66 -6.42 -0.15
N VAL A 88 -9.24 -5.36 -0.70
CA VAL A 88 -10.68 -5.05 -0.56
C VAL A 88 -11.33 -5.01 -1.94
N PRO A 89 -12.19 -5.98 -2.29
CA PRO A 89 -12.83 -6.03 -3.61
C PRO A 89 -13.57 -4.73 -3.94
N PRO A 90 -13.57 -4.30 -5.22
CA PRO A 90 -14.38 -3.16 -5.64
C PRO A 90 -15.87 -3.45 -5.39
N GLN A 91 -16.59 -2.46 -4.86
CA GLN A 91 -18.05 -2.50 -4.66
C GLN A 91 -18.80 -1.93 -5.86
#